data_AF-A0A921ITF2-F1
#
_entry.id   AF-A0A921ITF2-F1
#
_cell.length_a   1.000
_cell.length_b   1.000
_cell.length_c   1.000
_cell.angle_alpha   90.00
_cell.angle_beta   90.00
_cell.angle_gamma   90.00
#
_symmetry.space_group_name_H-M   'P 1'
#
loop_
_entity.id
_entity.type
_entity.pdbx_description
1 polymer ?
#
loop_
_entity_poly.entity_id
_entity_poly.type
_entity_poly.pdbx_seq_one_letter_code
_entity_poly.pdbx_strand_id
1 'polypeptide(L)'
;MWKRSDVERLTGLTRHMIQDLCNPNTNGDGLGFWEPAISKPGYSRFDEGDLLAFYLVRQLMKAGFTLKEIESAVFDLLEDDGSFERALRRKAMVLHRRRAELDGKLSTLEYLEAAATAATDDRLYAVMEVALIQSAERAVRVATAELQAAEADEESVRRGMRELVAAVLGVLRGDEGPADADGYGVALLVAGWVCEVDELLADEAAPASLAAQRLMREIAHAISGDCADDECDALAARSLVAFLDESENGVPIELVFGEGSFAFLGQAARACAGMSENE
;
A
#
# COMPACT_ATOMS: atom_id res chain seq x y z
N MET A 1 -47.63 -6.86 -18.62
CA MET A 1 -46.90 -6.15 -19.68
C MET A 1 -46.86 -4.65 -19.40
N TRP A 2 -45.67 -4.08 -19.37
CA TRP A 2 -45.35 -2.71 -18.95
C TRP A 2 -44.88 -1.85 -20.12
N LYS A 3 -45.09 -0.52 -20.05
CA LYS A 3 -44.47 0.44 -20.99
C LYS A 3 -43.09 0.83 -20.50
N ARG A 4 -42.26 1.41 -21.38
CA ARG A 4 -40.93 1.94 -21.01
C ARG A 4 -40.97 2.93 -19.84
N SER A 5 -42.00 3.78 -19.76
CA SER A 5 -42.19 4.71 -18.63
C SER A 5 -42.48 4.00 -17.30
N ASP A 6 -43.15 2.85 -17.35
CA ASP A 6 -43.39 2.04 -16.16
C ASP A 6 -42.09 1.37 -15.70
N VAL A 7 -41.31 0.82 -16.65
CA VAL A 7 -39.99 0.24 -16.38
C VAL A 7 -39.06 1.28 -15.74
N GLU A 8 -38.95 2.48 -16.33
CA GLU A 8 -38.12 3.57 -15.78
C GLU A 8 -38.50 3.91 -14.34
N ARG A 9 -39.80 4.04 -14.04
CA ARG A 9 -40.28 4.32 -12.69
C ARG A 9 -39.97 3.19 -11.70
N LEU A 10 -40.08 1.93 -12.14
CA LEU A 10 -39.93 0.75 -11.28
C LEU A 10 -38.46 0.39 -11.02
N THR A 11 -37.59 0.56 -12.00
CA THR A 11 -36.18 0.17 -11.91
C THR A 11 -35.25 1.35 -11.65
N GLY A 12 -35.72 2.57 -11.90
CA GLY A 12 -34.90 3.78 -11.83
C GLY A 12 -33.84 3.87 -12.93
N LEU A 13 -33.92 3.00 -13.96
CA LEU A 13 -33.13 3.14 -15.18
C LEU A 13 -33.73 4.23 -16.05
N THR A 14 -32.91 5.12 -16.60
CA THR A 14 -33.40 6.16 -17.51
C THR A 14 -33.91 5.56 -18.81
N ARG A 15 -34.85 6.25 -19.49
CA ARG A 15 -35.32 5.80 -20.82
C ARG A 15 -34.21 5.57 -21.83
N HIS A 16 -33.15 6.37 -21.76
CA HIS A 16 -31.99 6.22 -22.66
C HIS A 16 -31.25 4.91 -22.39
N MET A 17 -30.99 4.59 -21.12
CA MET A 17 -30.34 3.33 -20.76
C MET A 17 -31.18 2.11 -21.09
N ILE A 18 -32.50 2.17 -20.85
CA ILE A 18 -33.41 1.09 -21.28
C ILE A 18 -33.35 0.90 -22.80
N GLN A 19 -33.21 1.99 -23.55
CA GLN A 19 -33.05 1.94 -25.00
C GLN A 19 -31.70 1.37 -25.42
N ASP A 20 -30.60 1.73 -24.76
CA ASP A 20 -29.25 1.23 -25.08
C ASP A 20 -29.10 -0.27 -24.75
N LEU A 21 -29.82 -0.75 -23.73
CA LEU A 21 -29.91 -2.17 -23.40
C LEU A 21 -30.72 -2.95 -24.46
N CYS A 22 -31.76 -2.33 -25.03
CA CYS A 22 -32.65 -3.00 -25.98
C CYS A 22 -32.20 -2.90 -27.44
N ASN A 23 -31.50 -1.83 -27.82
CA ASN A 23 -31.14 -1.55 -29.19
C ASN A 23 -29.64 -1.31 -29.30
N PRO A 24 -28.96 -1.90 -30.29
CA PRO A 24 -27.60 -1.49 -30.62
C PRO A 24 -27.62 -0.03 -31.10
N ASN A 25 -26.86 0.84 -30.43
CA ASN A 25 -26.66 2.21 -30.90
C ASN A 25 -25.74 2.20 -32.13
N THR A 26 -25.89 3.20 -33.01
CA THR A 26 -25.08 3.37 -34.24
C THR A 26 -23.56 3.49 -34.00
N ASN A 27 -23.15 3.76 -32.76
CA ASN A 27 -21.74 3.85 -32.35
C ASN A 27 -21.19 2.54 -31.74
N GLY A 28 -21.98 1.47 -31.65
CA GLY A 28 -21.54 0.18 -31.09
C GLY A 28 -21.57 0.07 -29.56
N ASP A 29 -22.02 1.10 -28.84
CA ASP A 29 -22.09 1.12 -27.36
C ASP A 29 -23.44 0.67 -26.79
N GLY A 30 -24.46 0.49 -27.63
CA GLY A 30 -25.72 -0.14 -27.20
C GLY A 30 -25.53 -1.64 -27.19
N LEU A 31 -25.71 -2.27 -26.03
CA LEU A 31 -25.41 -3.70 -25.86
C LEU A 31 -26.37 -4.57 -26.68
N GLY A 32 -27.61 -4.11 -26.92
CA GLY A 32 -28.56 -4.78 -27.83
C GLY A 32 -28.91 -6.23 -27.46
N PHE A 33 -28.58 -6.67 -26.25
CA PHE A 33 -28.71 -8.07 -25.83
C PHE A 33 -30.12 -8.41 -25.30
N TRP A 34 -30.98 -7.42 -25.06
CA TRP A 34 -32.30 -7.63 -24.48
C TRP A 34 -33.43 -7.23 -25.42
N GLU A 35 -34.19 -8.19 -25.95
CA GLU A 35 -35.34 -7.91 -26.80
C GLU A 35 -36.63 -7.76 -25.97
N PRO A 36 -37.37 -6.64 -26.06
CA PRO A 36 -38.66 -6.52 -25.38
C PRO A 36 -39.65 -7.58 -25.85
N ALA A 37 -40.48 -8.12 -24.94
CA ALA A 37 -41.53 -9.09 -25.28
C ALA A 37 -42.44 -8.67 -26.44
N ILE A 38 -42.66 -7.35 -26.63
CA ILE A 38 -43.22 -6.80 -27.88
C ILE A 38 -42.36 -5.65 -28.36
N SER A 39 -41.81 -5.75 -29.57
CA SER A 39 -41.09 -4.67 -30.24
C SER A 39 -41.79 -4.26 -31.55
N LYS A 40 -42.31 -3.04 -31.61
CA LYS A 40 -42.85 -2.38 -32.81
C LYS A 40 -42.25 -0.98 -32.95
N PRO A 41 -42.17 -0.41 -34.16
CA PRO A 41 -41.68 0.97 -34.33
C PRO A 41 -42.43 1.95 -33.42
N GLY A 42 -41.71 2.62 -32.53
CA GLY A 42 -42.28 3.57 -31.55
C GLY A 42 -43.02 2.94 -30.36
N TYR A 43 -42.99 1.60 -30.21
CA TYR A 43 -43.78 0.89 -29.22
C TYR A 43 -43.07 -0.37 -28.70
N SER A 44 -42.68 -0.35 -27.44
CA SER A 44 -42.13 -1.52 -26.74
C SER A 44 -43.02 -1.90 -25.55
N ARG A 45 -43.27 -3.20 -25.36
CA ARG A 45 -43.85 -3.72 -24.11
C ARG A 45 -42.92 -4.74 -23.49
N PHE A 46 -42.85 -4.65 -22.17
CA PHE A 46 -41.99 -5.47 -21.34
C PHE A 46 -42.83 -6.43 -20.52
N ASP A 47 -42.44 -7.69 -20.39
CA ASP A 47 -43.07 -8.66 -19.52
C ASP A 47 -42.39 -8.71 -18.14
N GLU A 48 -42.67 -9.77 -17.37
CA GLU A 48 -42.12 -9.94 -16.02
C GLU A 48 -40.63 -10.29 -16.05
N GLY A 49 -40.21 -11.14 -16.99
CA GLY A 49 -38.80 -11.49 -17.18
C GLY A 49 -37.98 -10.27 -17.55
N ASP A 50 -38.51 -9.43 -18.44
CA ASP A 50 -37.91 -8.14 -18.81
C ASP A 50 -37.69 -7.25 -17.58
N LEU A 51 -38.70 -7.14 -16.70
CA LEU A 51 -38.58 -6.34 -15.48
C LEU A 51 -37.53 -6.89 -14.51
N LEU A 52 -37.45 -8.20 -14.34
CA LEU A 52 -36.45 -8.84 -13.48
C LEU A 52 -35.04 -8.61 -14.01
N ALA A 53 -34.85 -8.67 -15.33
CA ALA A 53 -33.57 -8.36 -15.97
C ALA A 53 -33.17 -6.90 -15.78
N PHE A 54 -34.08 -5.94 -16.02
CA PHE A 54 -33.79 -4.53 -15.76
C PHE A 54 -33.54 -4.23 -14.27
N TYR A 55 -34.22 -4.93 -13.36
CA TYR A 55 -33.96 -4.85 -11.94
C TYR A 55 -32.53 -5.34 -11.62
N LEU A 56 -32.12 -6.49 -12.16
CA LEU A 56 -30.77 -7.01 -12.01
C LEU A 56 -29.71 -6.05 -12.54
N VAL A 57 -29.89 -5.54 -13.77
CA VAL A 57 -29.01 -4.53 -14.38
C VAL A 57 -28.85 -3.34 -13.44
N ARG A 58 -29.95 -2.85 -12.85
CA ARG A 58 -29.89 -1.76 -11.88
C ARG A 58 -29.05 -2.12 -10.65
N GLN A 59 -29.17 -3.33 -10.11
CA GLN A 59 -28.38 -3.76 -8.96
C GLN A 59 -26.89 -3.86 -9.30
N LEU A 60 -26.54 -4.43 -10.47
CA LEU A 60 -25.16 -4.51 -10.94
C LEU A 60 -24.55 -3.12 -11.14
N MET A 61 -25.29 -2.17 -11.72
CA MET A 61 -24.84 -0.79 -11.84
C MET A 61 -24.59 -0.12 -10.48
N LYS A 62 -25.48 -0.34 -9.50
CA LYS A 62 -25.29 0.16 -8.13
C LYS A 62 -24.04 -0.44 -7.47
N ALA A 63 -23.73 -1.70 -7.79
CA ALA A 63 -22.50 -2.36 -7.36
C ALA A 63 -21.25 -1.94 -8.16
N GLY A 64 -21.38 -0.96 -9.08
CA GLY A 64 -20.26 -0.38 -9.82
C GLY A 64 -19.88 -1.13 -11.09
N PHE A 65 -20.72 -2.07 -11.57
CA PHE A 65 -20.52 -2.68 -12.89
C PHE A 65 -20.74 -1.64 -14.00
N THR A 66 -19.83 -1.64 -14.98
CA THR A 66 -19.97 -0.89 -16.22
C THR A 66 -20.94 -1.59 -17.16
N LEU A 67 -21.48 -0.87 -18.16
CA LEU A 67 -22.39 -1.46 -19.15
C LEU A 67 -21.76 -2.68 -19.85
N LYS A 68 -20.48 -2.62 -20.21
CA LYS A 68 -19.76 -3.75 -20.83
C LYS A 68 -19.68 -4.99 -19.92
N GLU A 69 -19.50 -4.79 -18.61
CA GLU A 69 -19.44 -5.90 -17.66
C GLU A 69 -20.84 -6.49 -17.38
N ILE A 70 -21.90 -5.68 -17.50
CA ILE A 70 -23.27 -6.07 -17.21
C ILE A 70 -23.77 -7.13 -18.20
N GLU A 71 -23.46 -7.00 -19.49
CA GLU A 71 -23.88 -7.99 -20.49
C GLU A 71 -23.37 -9.39 -20.10
N SER A 72 -22.05 -9.54 -19.91
CA SER A 72 -21.44 -10.80 -19.47
C SER A 72 -22.03 -11.27 -18.13
N ALA A 73 -22.18 -10.38 -17.14
CA ALA A 73 -22.70 -10.77 -15.84
C ALA A 73 -24.17 -11.24 -15.88
N VAL A 74 -24.98 -10.71 -16.79
CA VAL A 74 -26.38 -11.16 -16.96
C VAL A 74 -26.41 -12.54 -17.63
N PHE A 75 -25.56 -12.79 -18.64
CA PHE A 75 -25.45 -14.12 -19.24
C PHE A 75 -24.90 -15.15 -18.26
N ASP A 76 -23.85 -14.80 -17.52
CA ASP A 76 -23.26 -15.63 -16.46
C ASP A 76 -24.31 -16.05 -15.41
N LEU A 77 -25.31 -15.21 -15.11
CA LEU A 77 -26.38 -15.56 -14.16
C LEU A 77 -27.28 -16.69 -14.67
N LEU A 78 -27.43 -16.81 -15.99
CA LEU A 78 -28.25 -17.84 -16.62
C LEU A 78 -27.51 -19.18 -16.72
N GLU A 79 -26.20 -19.18 -16.47
CA GLU A 79 -25.36 -20.39 -16.47
C GLU A 79 -25.30 -21.01 -15.06
N ASP A 80 -25.41 -22.34 -14.98
CA ASP A 80 -25.33 -23.10 -13.71
C ASP A 80 -23.90 -23.57 -13.41
N ASP A 81 -22.89 -22.75 -13.73
CA ASP A 81 -21.47 -23.08 -13.59
C ASP A 81 -20.74 -22.19 -12.55
N GLY A 82 -21.48 -21.32 -11.86
CA GLY A 82 -20.95 -20.36 -10.90
C GLY A 82 -20.14 -19.22 -11.53
N SER A 83 -20.23 -18.99 -12.84
CA SER A 83 -19.63 -17.83 -13.54
C SER A 83 -20.07 -16.51 -12.89
N PHE A 84 -21.36 -16.36 -12.58
CA PHE A 84 -21.89 -15.14 -11.96
C PHE A 84 -21.30 -14.87 -10.58
N GLU A 85 -21.21 -15.90 -9.73
CA GLU A 85 -20.59 -15.77 -8.41
C GLU A 85 -19.12 -15.36 -8.53
N ARG A 86 -18.38 -15.95 -9.48
CA ARG A 86 -16.99 -15.56 -9.76
C ARG A 86 -16.91 -14.10 -10.24
N ALA A 87 -17.83 -13.63 -11.08
CA ALA A 87 -17.89 -12.25 -11.52
C ALA A 87 -18.12 -11.27 -10.36
N LEU A 88 -19.06 -11.58 -9.46
CA LEU A 88 -19.31 -10.80 -8.24
C LEU A 88 -18.09 -10.76 -7.33
N ARG A 89 -17.45 -11.90 -7.06
CA ARG A 89 -16.22 -11.97 -6.24
C ARG A 89 -15.09 -11.15 -6.86
N ARG A 90 -14.88 -11.22 -8.19
CA ARG A 90 -13.92 -10.36 -8.90
C ARG A 90 -14.21 -8.88 -8.69
N LYS A 91 -15.47 -8.46 -8.83
CA LYS A 91 -15.85 -7.06 -8.62
C LYS A 91 -15.62 -6.61 -7.18
N ALA A 92 -15.97 -7.45 -6.21
CA ALA A 92 -15.73 -7.18 -4.79
C ALA A 92 -14.22 -6.99 -4.51
N MET A 93 -13.35 -7.85 -5.05
CA MET A 93 -11.89 -7.70 -4.91
C MET A 93 -11.39 -6.36 -5.48
N VAL A 94 -11.89 -5.94 -6.65
CA VAL A 94 -11.54 -4.64 -7.24
C VAL A 94 -11.97 -3.48 -6.33
N LEU A 95 -13.19 -3.53 -5.79
CA LEU A 95 -13.70 -2.50 -4.88
C LEU A 95 -12.94 -2.47 -3.54
N HIS A 96 -12.61 -3.63 -2.97
CA HIS A 96 -11.79 -3.72 -1.77
C HIS A 96 -10.39 -3.14 -2.00
N ARG A 97 -9.75 -3.43 -3.13
CA ARG A 97 -8.47 -2.83 -3.51
C ARG A 97 -8.59 -1.31 -3.65
N ARG A 98 -9.64 -0.83 -4.31
CA ARG A 98 -9.87 0.61 -4.46
C ARG A 98 -10.13 1.31 -3.12
N ARG A 99 -10.85 0.65 -2.21
CA ARG A 99 -11.05 1.13 -0.84
C ARG A 99 -9.71 1.25 -0.11
N ALA A 100 -8.89 0.21 -0.13
CA ALA A 100 -7.56 0.25 0.49
C ALA A 100 -6.67 1.38 -0.09
N GLU A 101 -6.71 1.60 -1.40
CA GLU A 101 -6.01 2.73 -2.05
C GLU A 101 -6.51 4.10 -1.57
N LEU A 102 -7.83 4.26 -1.42
CA LEU A 102 -8.42 5.50 -0.93
C LEU A 102 -8.13 5.72 0.56
N ASP A 103 -8.19 4.65 1.37
CA ASP A 103 -7.85 4.70 2.78
C ASP A 103 -6.37 5.11 2.96
N GLY A 104 -5.45 4.57 2.16
CA GLY A 104 -4.04 4.99 2.18
C GLY A 104 -3.83 6.46 1.77
N LYS A 105 -4.58 6.95 0.78
CA LYS A 105 -4.58 8.38 0.39
C LYS A 105 -5.13 9.29 1.50
N LEU A 106 -6.17 8.85 2.20
CA LEU A 106 -6.74 9.59 3.32
C LEU A 106 -5.74 9.65 4.49
N SER A 107 -5.15 8.53 4.89
CA SER A 107 -4.07 8.53 5.89
C SER A 107 -2.92 9.46 5.50
N THR A 108 -2.60 9.52 4.20
CA THR A 108 -1.57 10.43 3.69
C THR A 108 -1.93 11.90 3.90
N LEU A 109 -3.16 12.27 3.57
CA LEU A 109 -3.64 13.64 3.77
C LEU A 109 -3.71 14.02 5.24
N GLU A 110 -4.17 13.12 6.11
CA GLU A 110 -4.29 13.35 7.56
C GLU A 110 -2.93 13.67 8.19
N TYR A 111 -1.86 12.95 7.81
CA TYR A 111 -0.54 13.27 8.37
C TYR A 111 0.08 14.52 7.75
N LEU A 112 -0.13 14.79 6.47
CA LEU A 112 0.35 16.02 5.84
C LEU A 112 -0.32 17.24 6.47
N GLU A 113 -1.61 17.13 6.83
CA GLU A 113 -2.32 18.14 7.59
C GLU A 113 -1.70 18.33 8.98
N ALA A 114 -1.42 17.24 9.71
CA ALA A 114 -0.76 17.31 11.01
C ALA A 114 0.62 17.97 10.92
N ALA A 115 1.47 17.56 9.97
CA ALA A 115 2.79 18.14 9.75
C ALA A 115 2.71 19.63 9.35
N ALA A 116 1.67 20.05 8.62
CA ALA A 116 1.48 21.46 8.27
C ALA A 116 1.21 22.35 9.50
N THR A 117 0.78 21.79 10.64
CA THR A 117 0.60 22.53 11.89
C THR A 117 1.92 22.81 12.62
N ALA A 118 3.02 22.14 12.26
CA ALA A 118 4.34 22.41 12.82
C ALA A 118 4.85 23.82 12.46
N ALA A 119 5.84 24.29 13.22
CA ALA A 119 6.57 25.52 12.93
C ALA A 119 7.13 25.45 11.50
N THR A 120 7.14 26.58 10.78
CA THR A 120 7.44 26.57 9.32
C THR A 120 8.78 25.93 8.99
N ASP A 121 9.78 26.12 9.85
CA ASP A 121 11.13 25.57 9.67
C ASP A 121 11.21 24.06 9.99
N ASP A 122 10.21 23.49 10.69
CA ASP A 122 10.16 22.07 11.09
C ASP A 122 9.19 21.24 10.25
N ARG A 123 8.36 21.86 9.39
CA ARG A 123 7.32 21.15 8.61
C ARG A 123 7.88 20.04 7.73
N LEU A 124 9.02 20.26 7.08
CA LEU A 124 9.64 19.24 6.23
C LEU A 124 10.14 18.05 7.05
N TYR A 125 10.73 18.32 8.22
CA TYR A 125 11.15 17.27 9.15
C TYR A 125 9.95 16.52 9.73
N ALA A 126 8.84 17.20 10.05
CA ALA A 126 7.62 16.56 10.51
C ALA A 126 6.96 15.67 9.43
N VAL A 127 6.97 16.08 8.16
CA VAL A 127 6.52 15.23 7.03
C VAL A 127 7.40 14.00 6.90
N MET A 128 8.72 14.21 6.94
CA MET A 128 9.71 13.13 6.85
C MET A 128 9.60 12.15 8.01
N GLU A 129 9.38 12.65 9.23
CA GLU A 129 9.20 11.85 10.43
C GLU A 129 8.04 10.87 10.30
N VAL A 130 6.87 11.37 9.88
CA VAL A 130 5.71 10.49 9.72
C VAL A 130 5.93 9.47 8.60
N ALA A 131 6.53 9.89 7.48
CA ALA A 131 6.83 8.97 6.37
C ALA A 131 7.77 7.84 6.80
N LEU A 132 8.87 8.18 7.50
CA LEU A 132 9.84 7.21 8.01
C LEU A 132 9.22 6.27 9.05
N ILE A 133 8.40 6.77 9.98
CA ILE A 133 7.71 5.93 10.97
C ILE A 133 6.76 4.95 10.27
N GLN A 134 5.97 5.41 9.30
CA GLN A 134 5.05 4.54 8.57
C GLN A 134 5.79 3.47 7.76
N SER A 135 6.91 3.85 7.15
CA SER A 135 7.79 2.91 6.44
C SER A 135 8.39 1.87 7.40
N ALA A 136 8.93 2.31 8.54
CA ALA A 136 9.45 1.43 9.58
C ALA A 136 8.39 0.43 10.07
N GLU A 137 7.15 0.88 10.31
CA GLU A 137 6.06 -0.01 10.70
C GLU A 137 5.66 -1.01 9.61
N ARG A 138 5.67 -0.60 8.33
CA ARG A 138 5.44 -1.53 7.21
C ARG A 138 6.55 -2.56 7.12
N ALA A 139 7.79 -2.13 7.22
CA ALA A 139 8.96 -2.99 7.15
C ALA A 139 8.94 -4.08 8.25
N VAL A 140 8.62 -3.69 9.49
CA VAL A 140 8.46 -4.64 10.59
C VAL A 140 7.32 -5.61 10.33
N ARG A 141 6.15 -5.14 9.88
CA ARG A 141 5.01 -6.02 9.54
C ARG A 141 5.35 -7.04 8.45
N VAL A 142 6.09 -6.62 7.41
CA VAL A 142 6.56 -7.52 6.34
C VAL A 142 7.50 -8.57 6.92
N ALA A 143 8.50 -8.16 7.70
CA ALA A 143 9.47 -9.07 8.31
C ALA A 143 8.81 -10.06 9.29
N THR A 144 7.87 -9.60 10.11
CA THR A 144 7.10 -10.45 11.04
C THR A 144 6.27 -11.49 10.29
N ALA A 145 5.63 -11.12 9.18
CA ALA A 145 4.87 -12.05 8.36
C ALA A 145 5.77 -13.10 7.68
N GLU A 146 6.97 -12.72 7.24
CA GLU A 146 7.95 -13.64 6.65
C GLU A 146 8.52 -14.63 7.68
N LEU A 147 8.92 -14.13 8.85
CA LEU A 147 9.57 -14.95 9.88
C LEU A 147 8.59 -15.63 10.82
N GLN A 148 7.30 -15.31 10.76
CA GLN A 148 6.28 -15.76 11.72
C GLN A 148 6.67 -15.45 13.17
N ALA A 149 7.27 -14.27 13.39
CA ALA A 149 7.80 -13.87 14.68
C ALA A 149 6.70 -13.67 15.73
N ALA A 150 7.07 -13.80 17.01
CA ALA A 150 6.14 -13.59 18.11
C ALA A 150 5.76 -12.11 18.26
N GLU A 151 4.56 -11.84 18.79
CA GLU A 151 4.04 -10.49 19.00
C GLU A 151 4.94 -9.64 19.93
N ALA A 152 5.62 -10.28 20.89
CA ALA A 152 6.56 -9.61 21.79
C ALA A 152 7.80 -9.10 21.06
N ASP A 153 8.36 -9.92 20.16
CA ASP A 153 9.54 -9.58 19.36
C ASP A 153 9.18 -8.50 18.34
N GLU A 154 8.00 -8.61 17.73
CA GLU A 154 7.46 -7.59 16.82
C GLU A 154 7.35 -6.22 17.51
N GLU A 155 6.78 -6.15 18.73
CA GLU A 155 6.68 -4.88 19.46
C GLU A 155 8.05 -4.33 19.86
N SER A 156 9.01 -5.20 20.24
CA SER A 156 10.36 -4.75 20.57
C SER A 156 11.09 -4.16 19.36
N VAL A 157 11.10 -4.87 18.23
CA VAL A 157 11.73 -4.39 16.99
C VAL A 157 11.01 -3.16 16.45
N ARG A 158 9.68 -3.09 16.55
CA ARG A 158 8.90 -1.90 16.17
C ARG A 158 9.32 -0.67 16.98
N ARG A 159 9.54 -0.81 18.28
CA ARG A 159 10.03 0.26 19.14
C ARG A 159 11.45 0.67 18.76
N GLY A 160 12.37 -0.27 18.59
CA GLY A 160 13.75 0.04 18.17
C GLY A 160 13.83 0.72 16.80
N MET A 161 12.98 0.32 15.84
CA MET A 161 12.89 1.00 14.55
C MET A 161 12.40 2.44 14.69
N ARG A 162 11.45 2.72 15.60
CA ARG A 162 11.01 4.10 15.89
C ARG A 162 12.12 4.92 16.54
N GLU A 163 12.91 4.32 17.43
CA GLU A 163 14.07 4.96 18.06
C GLU A 163 15.17 5.28 17.03
N LEU A 164 15.42 4.37 16.08
CA LEU A 164 16.31 4.61 14.95
C LEU A 164 15.82 5.80 14.10
N VAL A 165 14.54 5.83 13.73
CA VAL A 165 13.95 6.94 12.96
C VAL A 165 14.10 8.27 13.72
N ALA A 166 13.81 8.27 15.02
CA ALA A 166 13.99 9.46 15.86
C ALA A 166 15.45 9.92 15.91
N ALA A 167 16.41 8.99 15.99
CA ALA A 167 17.83 9.29 15.96
C ALA A 167 18.29 9.88 14.62
N VAL A 168 17.86 9.29 13.49
CA VAL A 168 18.11 9.81 12.13
C VAL A 168 17.58 11.24 12.00
N LEU A 169 16.36 11.50 12.45
CA LEU A 169 15.77 12.85 12.44
C LEU A 169 16.48 13.83 13.35
N GLY A 170 16.95 13.40 14.52
CA GLY A 170 17.74 14.22 15.42
C GLY A 170 19.02 14.72 14.75
N VAL A 171 19.73 13.83 14.06
CA VAL A 171 20.91 14.20 13.26
C VAL A 171 20.55 15.22 12.16
N LEU A 172 19.43 15.02 11.46
CA LEU A 172 18.97 15.93 10.41
C LEU A 172 18.55 17.32 10.90
N ARG A 173 18.00 17.41 12.12
CA ARG A 173 17.67 18.67 12.78
C ARG A 173 18.91 19.38 13.34
N GLY A 174 20.05 18.69 13.42
CA GLY A 174 21.24 19.17 14.10
C GLY A 174 21.05 19.22 15.63
N ASP A 175 20.12 18.43 16.17
CA ASP A 175 19.97 18.27 17.60
C ASP A 175 21.18 17.49 18.11
N GLU A 176 22.07 18.17 18.83
CA GLU A 176 22.90 17.49 19.83
C GLU A 176 21.92 16.93 20.85
N GLY A 177 21.54 15.65 20.70
CA GLY A 177 20.46 15.01 21.46
C GLY A 177 20.56 15.27 22.97
N PRO A 178 19.47 15.05 23.74
CA PRO A 178 19.52 15.25 25.18
C PRO A 178 20.73 14.50 25.74
N ALA A 179 21.57 15.20 26.49
CA ALA A 179 22.62 14.61 27.29
C ALA A 179 21.94 13.79 28.40
N ASP A 180 21.35 12.67 28.03
CA ASP A 180 20.87 11.70 29.00
C ASP A 180 22.09 11.30 29.83
N ALA A 181 21.92 11.37 31.15
CA ALA A 181 22.96 11.14 32.14
C ALA A 181 23.58 9.73 32.05
N ASP A 182 23.02 8.85 31.20
CA ASP A 182 23.41 7.48 30.95
C ASP A 182 23.83 7.21 29.49
N GLY A 183 24.41 8.17 28.76
CA GLY A 183 25.46 7.98 27.74
C GLY A 183 25.33 6.95 26.59
N TYR A 184 24.21 6.25 26.40
CA TYR A 184 24.03 5.13 25.47
C TYR A 184 22.72 5.25 24.66
N GLY A 185 22.44 6.42 24.11
CA GLY A 185 21.28 6.61 23.21
C GLY A 185 21.60 6.20 21.77
N VAL A 186 20.62 5.65 21.05
CA VAL A 186 20.71 5.31 19.61
C VAL A 186 21.21 6.49 18.76
N ALA A 187 20.94 7.74 19.17
CA ALA A 187 21.48 8.94 18.51
C ALA A 187 23.02 9.00 18.47
N LEU A 188 23.69 8.57 19.53
CA LEU A 188 25.16 8.59 19.61
C LEU A 188 25.76 7.46 18.74
N LEU A 189 25.04 6.34 18.62
CA LEU A 189 25.38 5.26 17.70
C LEU A 189 25.23 5.71 16.24
N VAL A 190 24.14 6.40 15.89
CA VAL A 190 23.92 6.91 14.52
C VAL A 190 25.06 7.83 14.09
N ALA A 191 25.51 8.74 14.95
CA ALA A 191 26.66 9.60 14.64
C ALA A 191 27.95 8.78 14.37
N GLY A 192 28.18 7.71 15.13
CA GLY A 192 29.29 6.78 14.88
C GLY A 192 29.14 6.04 13.54
N TRP A 193 27.93 5.54 13.25
CA TRP A 193 27.62 4.87 11.99
C TRP A 193 27.77 5.78 10.78
N VAL A 194 27.46 7.08 10.90
CA VAL A 194 27.70 8.06 9.83
C VAL A 194 29.18 8.11 9.47
N CYS A 195 30.07 8.18 10.46
CA CYS A 195 31.51 8.15 10.22
C CYS A 195 31.95 6.82 9.59
N GLU A 196 31.45 5.68 10.08
CA GLU A 196 31.79 4.38 9.52
C GLU A 196 31.31 4.20 8.07
N VAL A 197 30.12 4.69 7.73
CA VAL A 197 29.61 4.66 6.36
C VAL A 197 30.45 5.55 5.44
N ASP A 198 30.84 6.75 5.90
CA ASP A 198 31.70 7.65 5.14
C ASP A 198 33.07 7.00 4.86
N GLU A 199 33.68 6.35 5.85
CA GLU A 199 34.93 5.60 5.68
C GLU A 199 34.76 4.44 4.68
N LEU A 200 33.69 3.66 4.78
CA LEU A 200 33.42 2.54 3.88
C LEU A 200 33.19 3.00 2.44
N LEU A 201 32.48 4.11 2.24
CA LEU A 201 32.25 4.69 0.91
C LEU A 201 33.55 5.28 0.34
N ALA A 202 34.34 5.97 1.16
CA ALA A 202 35.63 6.54 0.75
C ALA A 202 36.64 5.45 0.35
N ASP A 203 36.61 4.30 1.01
CA ASP A 203 37.44 3.14 0.69
C ASP A 203 36.91 2.29 -0.48
N GLU A 204 35.81 2.72 -1.12
CA GLU A 204 35.10 1.95 -2.16
C GLU A 204 34.80 0.50 -1.72
N ALA A 205 34.46 0.33 -0.44
CA ALA A 205 34.21 -0.98 0.13
C ALA A 205 33.02 -1.66 -0.59
N ALA A 206 33.15 -2.97 -0.85
CA ALA A 206 32.02 -3.73 -1.36
C ALA A 206 30.90 -3.77 -0.29
N PRO A 207 29.61 -3.61 -0.66
CA PRO A 207 28.49 -3.73 0.29
C PRO A 207 28.40 -5.09 0.98
N ALA A 208 28.88 -6.15 0.32
CA ALA A 208 28.99 -7.50 0.90
C ALA A 208 30.26 -7.71 1.74
N SER A 209 31.08 -6.68 1.97
CA SER A 209 32.30 -6.79 2.78
C SER A 209 31.99 -7.13 4.25
N LEU A 210 32.96 -7.73 4.93
CA LEU A 210 32.81 -8.07 6.35
C LEU A 210 32.59 -6.83 7.24
N ALA A 211 33.17 -5.69 6.87
CA ALA A 211 33.00 -4.43 7.59
C ALA A 211 31.56 -3.90 7.44
N ALA A 212 31.03 -3.87 6.22
CA ALA A 212 29.64 -3.47 5.96
C ALA A 212 28.63 -4.42 6.65
N GLN A 213 28.85 -5.73 6.59
CA GLN A 213 28.01 -6.70 7.30
C GLN A 213 28.08 -6.53 8.82
N ARG A 214 29.25 -6.18 9.36
CA ARG A 214 29.42 -5.92 10.79
C ARG A 214 28.60 -4.70 11.21
N LEU A 215 28.71 -3.60 10.48
CA LEU A 215 27.90 -2.39 10.71
C LEU A 215 26.41 -2.72 10.71
N MET A 216 25.93 -3.47 9.71
CA MET A 216 24.51 -3.85 9.64
C MET A 216 24.04 -4.71 10.81
N ARG A 217 24.89 -5.61 11.34
CA ARG A 217 24.57 -6.37 12.56
C ARG A 217 24.54 -5.46 13.79
N GLU A 218 25.43 -4.49 13.88
CA GLU A 218 25.45 -3.53 14.97
C GLU A 218 24.17 -2.66 14.96
N ILE A 219 23.71 -2.23 13.78
CA ILE A 219 22.43 -1.51 13.63
C ILE A 219 21.25 -2.42 14.00
N ALA A 220 21.21 -3.66 13.51
CA ALA A 220 20.15 -4.61 13.84
C ALA A 220 20.06 -4.91 15.34
N HIS A 221 21.22 -5.07 15.98
CA HIS A 221 21.33 -5.29 17.42
C HIS A 221 20.89 -4.07 18.23
N ALA A 222 21.18 -2.85 17.76
CA ALA A 222 20.68 -1.63 18.38
C ALA A 222 19.14 -1.52 18.29
N ILE A 223 18.52 -2.05 17.23
CA ILE A 223 17.07 -2.09 17.06
C ILE A 223 16.42 -3.16 17.93
N SER A 224 17.03 -4.34 18.07
CA SER A 224 16.49 -5.40 18.94
C SER A 224 16.57 -5.03 20.42
N GLY A 225 17.57 -4.21 20.79
CA GLY A 225 17.74 -3.66 22.13
C GLY A 225 17.98 -4.74 23.18
N ASP A 226 17.36 -4.61 24.35
CA ASP A 226 17.52 -5.57 25.46
C ASP A 226 16.95 -6.98 25.16
N CYS A 227 16.20 -7.14 24.06
CA CYS A 227 15.64 -8.42 23.61
C CYS A 227 16.61 -9.20 22.70
N ALA A 228 17.93 -8.97 22.81
CA ALA A 228 18.98 -9.55 21.97
C ALA A 228 19.09 -11.08 22.06
N ASP A 229 18.09 -11.78 21.52
CA ASP A 229 18.13 -13.16 21.08
C ASP A 229 18.29 -13.19 19.55
N ASP A 230 18.83 -14.29 19.02
CA ASP A 230 19.14 -14.46 17.60
C ASP A 230 17.90 -14.24 16.70
N GLU A 231 16.69 -14.54 17.23
CA GLU A 231 15.41 -14.34 16.54
C GLU A 231 15.04 -12.85 16.41
N CYS A 232 15.25 -12.04 17.45
CA CYS A 232 15.01 -10.60 17.41
C CYS A 232 16.02 -9.88 16.49
N ASP A 233 17.28 -10.29 16.52
CA ASP A 233 18.31 -9.75 15.62
C ASP A 233 18.01 -10.10 14.16
N ALA A 234 17.51 -11.31 13.88
CA ALA A 234 17.08 -11.71 12.54
C ALA A 234 15.85 -10.90 12.07
N LEU A 235 14.88 -10.66 12.96
CA LEU A 235 13.70 -9.83 12.67
C LEU A 235 14.09 -8.36 12.43
N ALA A 236 15.01 -7.81 13.22
CA ALA A 236 15.54 -6.46 13.04
C ALA A 236 16.31 -6.35 11.71
N ALA A 237 17.18 -7.30 11.39
CA ALA A 237 17.90 -7.33 10.12
C ALA A 237 16.95 -7.41 8.91
N ARG A 238 15.89 -8.23 8.98
CA ARG A 238 14.87 -8.30 7.92
C ARG A 238 14.03 -7.04 7.80
N SER A 239 13.70 -6.42 8.93
CA SER A 239 13.01 -5.13 8.95
C SER A 239 13.88 -4.03 8.33
N LEU A 240 15.18 -4.02 8.60
CA LEU A 240 16.12 -3.10 7.97
C LEU A 240 16.20 -3.27 6.46
N VAL A 241 16.21 -4.50 5.95
CA VAL A 241 16.16 -4.75 4.50
C VAL A 241 14.88 -4.18 3.91
N ALA A 242 13.71 -4.54 4.46
CA ALA A 242 12.43 -4.05 3.96
C ALA A 242 12.34 -2.51 4.02
N PHE A 243 12.90 -1.90 5.05
CA PHE A 243 12.97 -0.44 5.20
C PHE A 243 13.88 0.21 4.16
N LEU A 244 15.08 -0.33 3.91
CA LEU A 244 16.02 0.20 2.93
C LEU A 244 15.65 -0.13 1.47
N ASP A 245 14.67 -1.01 1.27
CA ASP A 245 14.08 -1.30 -0.06
C ASP A 245 12.98 -0.29 -0.44
N GLU A 246 12.43 0.46 0.51
CA GLU A 246 11.44 1.49 0.25
C GLU A 246 12.11 2.79 -0.24
N SER A 247 11.87 3.16 -1.50
CA SER A 247 12.47 4.36 -2.12
C SER A 247 12.09 5.68 -1.44
N GLU A 248 11.00 5.70 -0.67
CA GLU A 248 10.58 6.86 0.14
C GLU A 248 11.62 7.21 1.23
N ASN A 249 12.46 6.25 1.64
CA ASN A 249 13.47 6.43 2.68
C ASN A 249 14.82 6.89 2.14
N GLY A 250 15.00 6.97 0.82
CA GLY A 250 16.31 7.30 0.22
C GLY A 250 16.81 8.69 0.60
N VAL A 251 15.96 9.71 0.47
CA VAL A 251 16.35 11.11 0.76
C VAL A 251 16.76 11.30 2.23
N PRO A 252 15.97 10.86 3.23
CA PRO A 252 16.37 10.99 4.62
C PRO A 252 17.69 10.27 4.95
N ILE A 253 17.90 9.08 4.39
CA ILE A 253 19.13 8.31 4.61
C ILE A 253 20.34 9.01 3.98
N GLU A 254 20.26 9.46 2.72
CA GLU A 254 21.39 10.15 2.08
C GLU A 254 21.72 11.49 2.76
N LEU A 255 20.73 12.20 3.29
CA LEU A 255 20.98 13.44 4.04
C LEU A 255 21.72 13.21 5.36
N VAL A 256 21.59 12.03 5.98
CA VAL A 256 22.32 11.66 7.21
C VAL A 256 23.66 11.03 6.92
N PHE A 257 23.70 10.04 6.02
CA PHE A 257 24.84 9.17 5.80
C PHE A 257 25.68 9.52 4.55
N GLY A 258 25.27 10.53 3.78
CA GLY A 258 26.00 11.00 2.61
C GLY A 258 25.54 10.38 1.29
N GLU A 259 26.05 10.92 0.18
CA GLU A 259 25.71 10.50 -1.19
C GLU A 259 26.08 9.02 -1.42
N GLY A 260 25.16 8.24 -1.99
CA GLY A 260 25.37 6.82 -2.29
C GLY A 260 25.18 5.87 -1.09
N SER A 261 25.00 6.40 0.12
CA SER A 261 24.79 5.60 1.33
C SER A 261 23.53 4.74 1.28
N PHE A 262 22.42 5.25 0.73
CA PHE A 262 21.16 4.50 0.69
C PHE A 262 21.27 3.18 -0.10
N ALA A 263 21.82 3.24 -1.31
CA ALA A 263 22.03 2.05 -2.13
C ALA A 263 23.04 1.08 -1.49
N PHE A 264 24.12 1.63 -0.91
CA PHE A 264 25.14 0.85 -0.21
C PHE A 264 24.55 0.10 1.00
N LEU A 265 23.84 0.81 1.88
CA LEU A 265 23.22 0.24 3.09
C LEU A 265 22.17 -0.79 2.74
N GLY A 266 21.35 -0.56 1.70
CA GLY A 266 20.37 -1.55 1.23
C GLY A 266 21.04 -2.85 0.78
N GLN A 267 22.11 -2.77 0.00
CA GLN A 267 22.87 -3.95 -0.43
C GLN A 267 23.58 -4.65 0.74
N ALA A 268 24.16 -3.87 1.65
CA ALA A 268 24.81 -4.39 2.86
C ALA A 268 23.81 -5.11 3.77
N ALA A 269 22.61 -4.55 3.96
CA ALA A 269 21.54 -5.14 4.75
C ALA A 269 21.10 -6.49 4.18
N ARG A 270 20.90 -6.58 2.85
CA ARG A 270 20.55 -7.84 2.18
C ARG A 270 21.65 -8.88 2.34
N ALA A 271 22.91 -8.49 2.11
CA ALA A 271 24.06 -9.38 2.31
C ALA A 271 24.16 -9.88 3.76
N CYS A 272 23.87 -9.02 4.74
CA CYS A 272 23.84 -9.36 6.16
C CYS A 272 22.70 -10.34 6.51
N ALA A 273 21.50 -10.13 5.97
CA ALA A 273 20.34 -10.99 6.19
C ALA A 273 20.41 -12.32 5.40
N GLY A 274 21.51 -12.60 4.71
CA GLY A 274 21.67 -13.78 3.84
C GLY A 274 20.78 -13.75 2.60
N MET A 275 20.25 -12.58 2.23
CA MET A 275 19.45 -12.38 1.03
C MET A 275 20.40 -12.08 -0.13
N SER A 276 20.52 -13.03 -1.05
CA SER A 276 21.23 -12.78 -2.32
C SER A 276 20.33 -11.97 -3.27
N GLU A 277 20.92 -11.15 -4.14
CA GLU A 277 20.22 -10.54 -5.28
C GLU A 277 19.69 -11.65 -6.20
N ASN A 278 18.47 -12.11 -5.94
CA ASN A 278 17.65 -12.92 -6.84
C ASN A 278 16.21 -12.91 -6.31
N GLU A 279 15.46 -11.88 -6.72
CA GLU A 279 14.12 -12.00 -7.32
C GLU A 279 13.75 -10.71 -8.06
#